data_AF-A0A2D4S7F0-F1
#
_entry.id   AF-A0A2D4S7F0-F1
#
_cell.length_a   1.000
_cell.length_b   1.000
_cell.length_c   1.000
_cell.angle_alpha   90.00
_cell.angle_beta   90.00
_cell.angle_gamma   90.00
#
_symmetry.space_group_name_H-M   'P 1'
#
loop_
_entity.id
_entity.type
_entity.pdbx_description
1 polymer ?
#
loop_
_entity_poly.entity_id
_entity_poly.type
_entity_poly.pdbx_seq_one_letter_code
_entity_poly.pdbx_strand_id
1 'polypeptide(L)'
;MARLMSQSQETTSPRVWAIRLVGLVLLGYTFFMTFTVPLGPGIEDVRVNRTELTEDGAVYEVEILGHGTHFTTSEPRVFLRRGDNVKSATAIKAANDESLKCRIRLPKFVPAASFDVFVNGKQDGTISYANGFFATGLEAVAKAKFPSNPAILANLEAADLDFHFPFQPNIMESIRNLMLHVPMWFTMFLLMGISFAQSIRTLRVGGDLDRDQRAVAAVKVGLWFGVLGLLTGSLWARFTWGAWWVDDPQLNGAFVTVMVYAGYLVLRGSIQDAKLRSRLSAVYNLFGFCLLVVLLMVLPRFTESLHPGKGGNPAFSSYDLDSALRAAFYPAVLGWMILGTWMYRLQLRIEQTRERIAEAQLTRTNMPLALLFVTPASTSSLESVFMASGKMPVVVGVAVIILAGLGLWWVRTARTLQRLSEEENTLNGTHNA
;
A
#
# COMPACT_ATOMS: atom_id res chain seq x y z
N MET A 1 -22.04 -14.26 -14.06
CA MET A 1 -20.88 -14.97 -13.47
C MET A 1 -20.95 -16.48 -13.72
N ALA A 2 -22.05 -17.16 -13.35
CA ALA A 2 -22.22 -18.62 -13.52
C ALA A 2 -22.25 -19.12 -14.99
N ARG A 3 -22.82 -18.37 -15.93
CA ARG A 3 -23.03 -18.83 -17.32
C ARG A 3 -21.78 -18.88 -18.20
N LEU A 4 -20.73 -18.11 -17.85
CA LEU A 4 -19.41 -18.15 -18.51
C LEU A 4 -18.42 -19.06 -17.76
N MET A 5 -18.71 -19.39 -16.49
CA MET A 5 -17.97 -20.41 -15.74
C MET A 5 -18.24 -21.83 -16.27
N SER A 6 -19.36 -22.07 -16.94
CA SER A 6 -19.73 -23.40 -17.44
C SER A 6 -19.18 -23.76 -18.82
N GLN A 7 -18.62 -22.79 -19.58
CA GLN A 7 -18.18 -23.03 -20.96
C GLN A 7 -16.70 -23.38 -21.11
N SER A 8 -15.88 -23.26 -20.05
CA SER A 8 -14.53 -23.82 -20.07
C SER A 8 -14.53 -25.17 -19.36
N GLN A 9 -14.55 -26.26 -20.13
CA GLN A 9 -14.22 -27.60 -19.61
C GLN A 9 -12.74 -27.64 -19.19
N GLU A 10 -12.45 -27.08 -18.03
CA GLU A 10 -11.45 -27.61 -17.11
C GLU A 10 -12.27 -28.02 -15.89
N THR A 11 -12.25 -29.29 -15.53
CA THR A 11 -12.69 -29.72 -14.20
C THR A 11 -11.70 -29.11 -13.20
N THR A 12 -11.87 -27.83 -12.85
CA THR A 12 -11.04 -27.19 -11.84
C THR A 12 -11.16 -28.05 -10.58
N SER A 13 -10.05 -28.65 -10.16
CA SER A 13 -10.03 -29.50 -8.97
C SER A 13 -10.76 -28.76 -7.83
N PRO A 14 -11.61 -29.44 -7.04
CA PRO A 14 -12.31 -28.83 -5.91
C PRO A 14 -11.36 -28.02 -5.00
N ARG A 15 -10.10 -28.46 -4.87
CA ARG A 15 -9.05 -27.76 -4.13
C ARG A 15 -8.70 -26.38 -4.70
N VAL A 16 -8.58 -26.26 -6.03
CA VAL A 16 -8.26 -24.98 -6.68
C VAL A 16 -9.42 -24.00 -6.53
N TRP A 17 -10.65 -24.49 -6.64
CA TRP A 17 -11.84 -23.68 -6.41
C TRP A 17 -11.93 -23.20 -4.97
N ALA A 18 -11.67 -24.08 -4.00
CA ALA A 18 -11.62 -23.73 -2.58
C ALA A 18 -10.57 -22.64 -2.28
N ILE A 19 -9.36 -22.73 -2.86
CA ILE A 19 -8.32 -21.71 -2.69
C ILE A 19 -8.79 -20.35 -3.21
N ARG A 20 -9.44 -20.30 -4.38
CA ARG A 20 -9.96 -19.05 -4.94
C ARG A 20 -11.05 -18.44 -4.03
N LEU A 21 -11.94 -19.28 -3.51
CA LEU A 21 -12.97 -18.84 -2.58
C LEU A 21 -12.36 -18.28 -1.29
N VAL A 22 -11.36 -18.95 -0.72
CA VAL A 22 -10.60 -18.45 0.44
C VAL A 22 -10.01 -17.07 0.14
N GLY A 23 -9.38 -16.88 -1.03
CA GLY A 23 -8.85 -15.57 -1.42
C GLY A 23 -9.92 -14.46 -1.43
N LEU A 24 -11.10 -14.76 -1.98
CA LEU A 24 -12.22 -13.80 -1.99
C LEU A 24 -12.77 -13.51 -0.61
N VAL A 25 -12.88 -14.53 0.26
CA VAL A 25 -13.31 -14.37 1.65
C VAL A 25 -12.32 -13.51 2.44
N LEU A 26 -11.01 -13.75 2.27
CA LEU A 26 -9.97 -12.95 2.92
C LEU A 26 -10.03 -11.48 2.47
N LEU A 27 -10.22 -11.23 1.18
CA LEU A 27 -10.40 -9.86 0.68
C LEU A 27 -11.68 -9.23 1.22
N GLY A 28 -12.80 -9.96 1.22
CA GLY A 28 -14.06 -9.50 1.81
C GLY A 28 -13.91 -9.14 3.30
N TYR A 29 -13.21 -9.99 4.05
CA TYR A 29 -12.85 -9.73 5.45
C TYR A 29 -11.98 -8.48 5.59
N THR A 30 -10.95 -8.31 4.76
CA THR A 30 -10.11 -7.10 4.77
C THR A 30 -10.95 -5.86 4.51
N PHE A 31 -11.82 -5.86 3.48
CA PHE A 31 -12.70 -4.73 3.18
C PHE A 31 -13.65 -4.43 4.33
N PHE A 32 -14.25 -5.46 4.93
CA PHE A 32 -15.09 -5.31 6.13
C PHE A 32 -14.30 -4.62 7.25
N MET A 33 -13.17 -5.19 7.67
CA MET A 33 -12.32 -4.63 8.73
C MET A 33 -11.88 -3.19 8.43
N THR A 34 -11.53 -2.91 7.17
CA THR A 34 -11.10 -1.57 6.72
C THR A 34 -12.17 -0.53 7.01
N PHE A 35 -13.45 -0.85 6.82
CA PHE A 35 -14.54 0.12 6.92
C PHE A 35 -15.34 0.07 8.23
N THR A 36 -15.23 -1.00 9.03
CA THR A 36 -16.05 -1.16 10.24
C THR A 36 -15.28 -1.02 11.55
N VAL A 37 -13.97 -1.28 11.57
CA VAL A 37 -13.16 -1.18 12.79
C VAL A 37 -12.94 0.30 13.11
N PRO A 38 -13.23 0.79 14.32
CA PRO A 38 -13.03 2.21 14.65
C PRO A 38 -11.53 2.57 14.72
N LEU A 39 -11.23 3.87 14.58
CA LEU A 39 -9.91 4.39 14.90
C LEU A 39 -9.83 4.61 16.42
N GLY A 40 -8.68 4.28 17.02
CA GLY A 40 -8.45 4.46 18.44
C GLY A 40 -8.31 5.94 18.85
N PRO A 41 -8.27 6.20 20.17
CA PRO A 41 -8.02 7.53 20.69
C PRO A 41 -6.61 8.00 20.32
N GLY A 42 -6.46 9.31 20.13
CA GLY A 42 -5.15 9.91 19.92
C GLY A 42 -5.15 11.42 20.05
N ILE A 43 -3.96 12.01 19.97
CA ILE A 43 -3.78 13.47 20.00
C ILE A 43 -3.78 13.97 18.55
N GLU A 44 -4.69 14.86 18.22
CA GLU A 44 -4.77 15.48 16.90
C GLU A 44 -3.83 16.69 16.79
N ASP A 45 -3.77 17.52 17.83
CA ASP A 45 -3.00 18.76 17.82
C ASP A 45 -2.65 19.20 19.25
N VAL A 46 -1.57 19.97 19.38
CA VAL A 46 -1.12 20.57 20.63
C VAL A 46 -0.85 22.05 20.40
N ARG A 47 -1.68 22.90 21.01
CA ARG A 47 -1.65 24.35 20.81
C ARG A 47 -1.12 25.06 22.04
N VAL A 48 -0.12 25.91 21.85
CA VAL A 48 0.36 26.82 22.90
C VAL A 48 -0.42 28.12 22.76
N ASN A 49 -1.35 28.36 23.68
CA ASN A 49 -2.25 29.52 23.65
C ASN A 49 -1.60 30.77 24.26
N ARG A 50 -0.77 30.59 25.29
CA ARG A 50 -0.09 31.68 25.98
C ARG A 50 1.26 31.22 26.52
N THR A 51 2.25 32.12 26.43
CA THR A 51 3.57 31.93 27.03
C THR A 51 3.87 33.10 27.95
N GLU A 52 4.23 32.80 29.19
CA GLU A 52 4.68 33.76 30.20
C GLU A 52 6.16 33.50 30.50
N LEU A 53 7.02 34.41 30.05
CA LEU A 53 8.45 34.36 30.33
C LEU A 53 8.73 34.95 31.72
N THR A 54 9.61 34.29 32.45
CA THR A 54 10.06 34.66 33.80
C THR A 54 11.60 34.62 33.83
N GLU A 55 12.23 35.24 34.81
CA GLU A 55 13.71 35.22 34.92
C GLU A 55 14.28 33.80 35.00
N ASP A 56 13.53 32.88 35.63
CA ASP A 56 13.94 31.49 35.87
C ASP A 56 13.47 30.48 34.79
N GLY A 57 12.70 30.93 33.79
CA GLY A 57 12.14 30.04 32.77
C GLY A 57 10.85 30.54 32.13
N ALA A 58 9.95 29.64 31.77
CA ALA A 58 8.68 29.99 31.13
C ALA A 58 7.52 29.10 31.61
N VAL A 59 6.31 29.68 31.62
CA VAL A 59 5.05 28.96 31.82
C VAL A 59 4.24 29.02 30.53
N TYR A 60 3.81 27.86 30.05
CA TYR A 60 3.03 27.72 28.83
C TYR A 60 1.62 27.24 29.18
N GLU A 61 0.60 27.94 28.69
CA GLU A 61 -0.77 27.44 28.68
C GLU A 61 -1.00 26.68 27.38
N VAL A 62 -1.26 25.38 27.52
CA VAL A 62 -1.34 24.43 26.41
C VAL A 62 -2.74 23.85 26.34
N GLU A 63 -3.27 23.76 25.13
CA GLU A 63 -4.52 23.08 24.80
C GLU A 63 -4.19 21.87 23.93
N ILE A 64 -4.59 20.69 24.40
CA ILE A 64 -4.41 19.43 23.68
C ILE A 64 -5.76 19.04 23.10
N LEU A 65 -5.78 18.85 21.79
CA LEU A 65 -6.93 18.35 21.05
C LEU A 65 -6.77 16.86 20.82
N GLY A 66 -7.74 16.09 21.29
CA GLY A 66 -7.83 14.66 21.11
C GLY A 66 -8.81 14.30 19.99
N HIS A 67 -8.73 13.06 19.54
CA HIS A 67 -9.68 12.44 18.62
C HIS A 67 -10.17 11.15 19.27
N GLY A 68 -11.48 11.02 19.49
CA GLY A 68 -12.06 9.81 20.10
C GLY A 68 -11.52 9.52 21.51
N THR A 69 -11.00 10.53 22.20
CA THR A 69 -10.47 10.46 23.57
C THR A 69 -11.59 10.60 24.61
N HIS A 70 -11.28 10.30 25.87
CA HIS A 70 -12.22 10.32 26.99
C HIS A 70 -11.66 11.17 28.14
N PHE A 71 -11.25 12.40 27.83
CA PHE A 71 -10.54 13.25 28.80
C PHE A 71 -11.36 13.65 30.02
N THR A 72 -12.70 13.71 29.95
CA THR A 72 -13.51 14.10 31.11
C THR A 72 -13.67 12.98 32.13
N THR A 73 -13.70 11.73 31.67
CA THR A 73 -13.92 10.54 32.49
C THR A 73 -12.62 9.87 32.94
N SER A 74 -11.49 10.16 32.29
CA SER A 74 -10.24 9.42 32.48
C SER A 74 -9.21 10.05 33.43
N GLU A 75 -9.51 11.21 34.04
CA GLU A 75 -8.58 11.98 34.90
C GLU A 75 -7.15 12.10 34.28
N PRO A 76 -7.03 12.75 33.11
CA PRO A 76 -5.83 12.66 32.29
C PRO A 76 -4.60 13.25 32.97
N ARG A 77 -3.48 12.55 32.83
CA ARG A 77 -2.14 13.01 33.21
C ARG A 77 -1.39 13.41 31.95
N VAL A 78 -0.84 14.61 31.94
CA VAL A 78 -0.10 15.15 30.79
C VAL A 78 1.37 15.29 31.14
N PHE A 79 2.24 14.81 30.27
CA PHE A 79 3.68 14.94 30.44
C PHE A 79 4.42 15.09 29.11
N LEU A 80 5.53 15.82 29.15
CA LEU A 80 6.48 15.96 28.06
C LEU A 80 7.61 14.96 28.22
N ARG A 81 8.12 14.42 27.12
CA ARG A 81 9.30 13.55 27.13
C ARG A 81 10.27 13.88 25.99
N ARG A 82 11.57 13.80 26.30
CA ARG A 82 12.67 13.78 25.33
C ARG A 82 13.81 12.91 25.85
N GLY A 83 13.98 11.72 25.27
CA GLY A 83 14.90 10.71 25.80
C GLY A 83 14.50 10.30 27.22
N ASP A 84 15.43 10.47 28.17
CA ASP A 84 15.21 10.19 29.60
C ASP A 84 14.59 11.37 30.37
N ASN A 85 14.46 12.54 29.74
CA ASN A 85 13.90 13.72 30.39
C ASN A 85 12.39 13.70 30.31
N VAL A 86 11.73 13.76 31.47
CA VAL A 86 10.25 13.77 31.59
C VAL A 86 9.82 14.97 32.43
N LYS A 87 8.74 15.64 32.01
CA LYS A 87 8.17 16.79 32.72
C LYS A 87 6.64 16.76 32.74
N SER A 88 6.03 16.69 33.92
CA SER A 88 4.57 16.77 34.06
C SER A 88 4.04 18.18 33.81
N ALA A 89 2.85 18.26 33.22
CA ALA A 89 2.01 19.44 33.27
C ALA A 89 1.30 19.54 34.63
N THR A 90 0.82 20.73 34.94
CA THR A 90 0.00 21.07 36.12
C THR A 90 -1.29 21.73 35.68
N ALA A 91 -2.24 21.92 36.60
CA ALA A 91 -3.53 22.56 36.32
C ALA A 91 -4.26 21.95 35.10
N ILE A 92 -4.26 20.61 35.03
CA ILE A 92 -4.90 19.87 33.94
C ILE A 92 -6.42 19.93 34.14
N LYS A 93 -7.14 20.41 33.13
CA LYS A 93 -8.59 20.50 33.12
C LYS A 93 -9.12 20.09 31.75
N ALA A 94 -9.88 19.00 31.70
CA ALA A 94 -10.64 18.64 30.51
C ALA A 94 -11.77 19.66 30.28
N ALA A 95 -11.84 20.22 29.08
CA ALA A 95 -12.93 21.07 28.64
C ALA A 95 -14.10 20.21 28.12
N ASN A 96 -13.77 19.14 27.40
CA ASN A 96 -14.66 18.06 26.96
C ASN A 96 -13.81 16.80 26.71
N ASP A 97 -14.40 15.74 26.17
CA ASP A 97 -13.71 14.46 25.96
C ASP A 97 -12.55 14.53 24.95
N GLU A 98 -12.58 15.50 24.05
CA GLU A 98 -11.61 15.71 22.96
C GLU A 98 -10.75 16.98 23.16
N SER A 99 -10.86 17.64 24.30
CA SER A 99 -10.10 18.86 24.57
C SER A 99 -9.75 18.97 26.04
N LEU A 100 -8.46 19.13 26.33
CA LEU A 100 -7.98 19.45 27.67
C LEU A 100 -7.02 20.65 27.63
N LYS A 101 -7.00 21.39 28.73
CA LYS A 101 -6.07 22.51 28.95
C LYS A 101 -5.16 22.17 30.11
N CYS A 102 -3.88 22.52 30.00
CA CYS A 102 -2.91 22.32 31.06
C CYS A 102 -1.85 23.44 31.05
N ARG A 103 -1.07 23.51 32.13
CA ARG A 103 0.06 24.42 32.26
C ARG A 103 1.37 23.65 32.32
N ILE A 104 2.36 24.08 31.56
CA ILE A 104 3.69 23.49 31.54
C ILE A 104 4.69 24.54 31.99
N ARG A 105 5.39 24.29 33.09
CA ARG A 105 6.48 25.15 33.57
C ARG A 105 7.82 24.54 33.21
N LEU A 106 8.63 25.25 32.42
CA LEU A 106 9.97 24.83 32.04
C LEU A 106 11.03 25.81 32.58
N PRO A 107 12.21 25.31 33.01
CA PRO A 107 13.33 26.17 33.40
C PRO A 107 13.95 26.85 32.18
N LYS A 108 14.75 27.89 32.42
CA LYS A 108 15.45 28.66 31.37
C LYS A 108 16.24 27.79 30.37
N PHE A 109 16.92 26.76 30.88
CA PHE A 109 17.70 25.81 30.08
C PHE A 109 16.97 24.48 29.95
N VAL A 110 16.70 24.06 28.72
CA VAL A 110 15.97 22.83 28.40
C VAL A 110 16.83 21.84 27.61
N PRO A 111 16.64 20.52 27.74
CA PRO A 111 17.44 19.51 27.03
C PRO A 111 17.31 19.54 25.51
N ALA A 112 16.19 20.06 24.99
CA ALA A 112 15.90 20.14 23.56
C ALA A 112 14.91 21.27 23.27
N ALA A 113 14.84 21.70 22.01
CA ALA A 113 13.89 22.71 21.55
C ALA A 113 12.47 22.14 21.36
N SER A 114 12.34 20.83 21.12
CA SER A 114 11.06 20.14 20.95
C SER A 114 10.93 18.93 21.89
N PHE A 115 9.70 18.64 22.27
CA PHE A 115 9.32 17.54 23.15
C PHE A 115 8.13 16.78 22.58
N ASP A 116 8.11 15.49 22.86
CA ASP A 116 6.95 14.63 22.62
C ASP A 116 5.94 14.84 23.74
N VAL A 117 4.66 14.92 23.38
CA VAL A 117 3.56 15.17 24.31
C VAL A 117 2.83 13.86 24.55
N PHE A 118 2.60 13.54 25.82
CA PHE A 118 1.87 12.34 26.22
C PHE A 118 0.68 12.71 27.08
N VAL A 119 -0.41 12.01 26.86
CA VAL A 119 -1.57 12.01 27.74
C VAL A 119 -1.82 10.57 28.17
N ASN A 120 -1.93 10.34 29.47
CA ASN A 120 -2.29 9.04 30.03
C ASN A 120 -3.62 9.16 30.78
N GLY A 121 -4.55 8.28 30.48
CA GLY A 121 -5.85 8.18 31.15
C GLY A 121 -6.25 6.73 31.38
N LYS A 122 -7.20 6.50 32.28
CA LYS A 122 -7.65 5.14 32.64
C LYS A 122 -8.30 4.39 31.47
N GLN A 123 -9.03 5.08 30.61
CA GLN A 123 -9.71 4.45 29.47
C GLN A 123 -8.82 4.44 28.23
N ASP A 124 -8.26 5.58 27.85
CA ASP A 124 -7.47 5.73 26.62
C ASP A 124 -6.06 5.12 26.71
N GLY A 125 -5.60 4.77 27.92
CA GLY A 125 -4.21 4.38 28.16
C GLY A 125 -3.27 5.54 27.88
N THR A 126 -2.08 5.26 27.31
CA THR A 126 -1.09 6.29 26.96
C THR A 126 -1.14 6.62 25.47
N ILE A 127 -1.58 7.82 25.14
CA ILE A 127 -1.53 8.39 23.78
C ILE A 127 -0.39 9.40 23.67
N SER A 128 0.16 9.55 22.46
CA SER A 128 1.34 10.38 22.23
C SER A 128 1.28 11.20 20.96
N TYR A 129 1.97 12.34 20.96
CA TYR A 129 2.19 13.20 19.81
C TYR A 129 3.67 13.57 19.72
N ALA A 130 4.35 13.03 18.72
CA ALA A 130 5.77 13.26 18.52
C ALA A 130 6.06 14.71 18.12
N ASN A 131 7.07 15.33 18.73
CA ASN A 131 7.42 16.74 18.55
C ASN A 131 6.23 17.71 18.66
N GLY A 132 5.26 17.43 19.54
CA GLY A 132 4.05 18.25 19.70
C GLY A 132 4.25 19.55 20.46
N PHE A 133 5.33 19.68 21.23
CA PHE A 133 5.56 20.87 22.03
C PHE A 133 6.93 21.48 21.71
N PHE A 134 6.95 22.79 21.42
CA PHE A 134 8.16 23.57 21.18
C PHE A 134 8.37 24.58 22.31
N ALA A 135 9.55 24.53 22.92
CA ALA A 135 9.94 25.39 24.04
C ALA A 135 10.38 26.79 23.55
N THR A 136 9.51 27.49 22.84
CA THR A 136 9.81 28.78 22.23
C THR A 136 10.16 29.84 23.29
N GLY A 137 11.31 30.49 23.12
CA GLY A 137 11.79 31.50 24.06
C GLY A 137 12.71 30.96 25.18
N LEU A 138 13.04 29.66 25.15
CA LEU A 138 14.01 29.03 26.06
C LEU A 138 15.27 28.57 25.31
N GLU A 139 16.36 28.41 26.05
CA GLU A 139 17.64 27.98 25.48
C GLU A 139 17.79 26.45 25.56
N ALA A 140 17.95 25.81 24.40
CA ALA A 140 18.20 24.38 24.31
C ALA A 140 19.68 24.06 24.58
N VAL A 141 19.95 23.40 25.71
CA VAL A 141 21.27 22.98 26.15
C VAL A 141 21.26 21.47 26.35
N ALA A 142 21.98 20.72 25.52
CA ALA A 142 21.95 19.24 25.52
C ALA A 142 22.33 18.60 26.87
N LYS A 143 23.09 19.30 27.72
CA LYS A 143 23.46 18.85 29.08
C LYS A 143 22.40 19.13 30.13
N ALA A 144 21.42 19.99 29.86
CA ALA A 144 20.33 20.25 30.78
C ALA A 144 19.51 18.98 30.98
N LYS A 145 19.05 18.74 32.21
CA LYS A 145 18.17 17.62 32.54
C LYS A 145 16.99 18.08 33.35
N PHE A 146 15.85 17.44 33.14
CA PHE A 146 14.74 17.57 34.08
C PHE A 146 14.98 16.64 35.28
N PRO A 147 14.52 17.02 36.49
CA PRO A 147 14.54 16.10 37.63
C PRO A 147 13.85 14.80 37.25
N SER A 148 14.50 13.67 37.47
CA SER A 148 13.91 12.36 37.21
C SER A 148 12.68 12.17 38.09
N ASN A 149 11.52 11.97 37.46
CA ASN A 149 10.29 11.64 38.16
C ASN A 149 9.80 10.25 37.71
N PRO A 150 10.39 9.17 38.25
CA PRO A 150 10.05 7.80 37.87
C PRO A 150 8.60 7.45 38.23
N ALA A 151 7.96 8.17 39.16
CA ALA A 151 6.58 7.94 39.56
C ALA A 151 5.58 8.19 38.42
N ILE A 152 5.90 9.04 37.43
CA ILE A 152 5.02 9.27 36.28
C ILE A 152 4.94 8.00 35.43
N LEU A 153 6.11 7.44 35.12
CA LEU A 153 6.24 6.26 34.25
C LEU A 153 5.79 4.98 34.97
N ALA A 154 5.94 4.92 36.29
CA ALA A 154 5.51 3.77 37.10
C ALA A 154 3.99 3.66 37.26
N ASN A 155 3.24 4.75 37.04
CA ASN A 155 1.80 4.80 37.25
C ASN A 155 1.02 5.02 35.95
N LEU A 156 1.54 4.59 34.80
CA LEU A 156 0.82 4.67 33.53
C LEU A 156 -0.29 3.62 33.50
N GLU A 157 -1.51 4.08 33.25
CA GLU A 157 -2.66 3.21 33.06
C GLU A 157 -2.59 2.52 31.69
N ALA A 158 -3.03 1.26 31.65
CA ALA A 158 -3.24 0.53 30.40
C ALA A 158 -4.52 0.99 29.72
N ALA A 159 -4.57 0.89 28.40
CA ALA A 159 -5.80 1.20 27.66
C ALA A 159 -6.87 0.13 27.92
N ASP A 160 -8.10 0.56 28.18
CA ASP A 160 -9.29 -0.27 28.27
C ASP A 160 -10.22 0.08 27.09
N LEU A 161 -9.89 -0.47 25.93
CA LEU A 161 -10.52 -0.17 24.65
C LEU A 161 -10.88 -1.46 23.91
N ASP A 162 -12.02 -1.43 23.23
CA ASP A 162 -12.40 -2.47 22.26
C ASP A 162 -11.43 -2.50 21.07
N PHE A 163 -11.55 -3.52 20.23
CA PHE A 163 -10.71 -3.68 19.04
C PHE A 163 -10.79 -2.46 18.10
N HIS A 164 -9.67 -1.77 17.91
CA HIS A 164 -9.56 -0.55 17.11
C HIS A 164 -8.25 -0.51 16.32
N PHE A 165 -8.19 0.29 15.26
CA PHE A 165 -6.92 0.60 14.60
C PHE A 165 -6.19 1.72 15.33
N PRO A 166 -4.85 1.69 15.40
CA PRO A 166 -4.10 2.72 16.11
C PRO A 166 -4.24 4.08 15.42
N PHE A 167 -4.30 5.11 16.25
CA PHE A 167 -4.30 6.49 15.80
C PHE A 167 -2.88 6.95 15.46
N GLN A 168 -2.70 7.53 14.28
CA GLN A 168 -1.44 8.14 13.87
C GLN A 168 -1.70 9.57 13.41
N PRO A 169 -1.19 10.62 14.09
CA PRO A 169 -1.64 12.00 13.87
C PRO A 169 -1.56 12.49 12.42
N ASN A 170 -0.51 12.10 11.69
CA ASN A 170 -0.31 12.58 10.31
C ASN A 170 -1.29 11.94 9.31
N ILE A 171 -1.70 10.69 9.53
CA ILE A 171 -2.46 9.90 8.55
C ILE A 171 -3.89 9.59 9.01
N MET A 172 -4.17 9.56 10.31
CA MET A 172 -5.46 9.29 10.94
C MET A 172 -6.19 8.14 10.22
N GLU A 173 -7.44 8.34 9.79
CA GLU A 173 -8.25 7.37 9.05
C GLU A 173 -7.59 6.82 7.77
N SER A 174 -6.69 7.58 7.13
CA SER A 174 -6.01 7.10 5.92
C SER A 174 -5.00 5.98 6.19
N ILE A 175 -4.67 5.67 7.47
CA ILE A 175 -3.88 4.48 7.83
C ILE A 175 -4.51 3.18 7.33
N ARG A 176 -5.85 3.17 7.18
CA ARG A 176 -6.62 2.07 6.60
C ARG A 176 -6.20 1.71 5.19
N ASN A 177 -5.66 2.66 4.43
CA ASN A 177 -5.15 2.38 3.08
C ASN A 177 -3.99 1.39 3.09
N LEU A 178 -3.29 1.20 4.21
CA LEU A 178 -2.21 0.24 4.32
C LEU A 178 -2.65 -1.16 3.88
N MET A 179 -3.81 -1.64 4.33
CA MET A 179 -4.31 -2.99 4.02
C MET A 179 -4.91 -3.13 2.62
N LEU A 180 -5.07 -2.02 1.88
CA LEU A 180 -5.57 -2.05 0.51
C LEU A 180 -4.45 -1.82 -0.50
N HIS A 181 -3.62 -0.79 -0.28
CA HIS A 181 -2.58 -0.34 -1.20
C HIS A 181 -1.34 -1.25 -1.15
N VAL A 182 -0.78 -1.48 0.04
CA VAL A 182 0.51 -2.16 0.18
C VAL A 182 0.48 -3.63 -0.27
N PRO A 183 -0.57 -4.43 0.03
CA PRO A 183 -0.71 -5.79 -0.49
C PRO A 183 -0.67 -5.93 -2.02
N MET A 184 -1.08 -4.90 -2.77
CA MET A 184 -0.95 -4.91 -4.23
C MET A 184 0.52 -4.92 -4.68
N TRP A 185 1.39 -4.19 -3.98
CA TRP A 185 2.83 -4.23 -4.23
C TRP A 185 3.43 -5.59 -3.89
N PHE A 186 3.03 -6.21 -2.78
CA PHE A 186 3.43 -7.59 -2.45
C PHE A 186 3.03 -8.58 -3.55
N THR A 187 1.83 -8.41 -4.10
CA THR A 187 1.33 -9.23 -5.22
C THR A 187 2.13 -8.99 -6.50
N MET A 188 2.47 -7.74 -6.81
CA MET A 188 3.37 -7.40 -7.91
C MET A 188 4.74 -8.06 -7.72
N PHE A 189 5.36 -7.96 -6.54
CA PHE A 189 6.64 -8.61 -6.22
C PHE A 189 6.57 -10.13 -6.43
N LEU A 190 5.51 -10.79 -5.96
CA LEU A 190 5.30 -12.22 -6.18
C LEU A 190 5.26 -12.55 -7.67
N LEU A 191 4.48 -11.80 -8.46
CA LEU A 191 4.33 -12.04 -9.89
C LEU A 191 5.62 -11.76 -10.67
N MET A 192 6.33 -10.68 -10.33
CA MET A 192 7.63 -10.40 -10.94
C MET A 192 8.69 -11.44 -10.52
N GLY A 193 8.61 -11.97 -9.30
CA GLY A 193 9.45 -13.08 -8.85
C GLY A 193 9.17 -14.39 -9.59
N ILE A 194 7.88 -14.70 -9.86
CA ILE A 194 7.50 -15.81 -10.75
C ILE A 194 8.10 -15.57 -12.13
N SER A 195 7.96 -14.37 -12.67
CA SER A 195 8.47 -14.01 -13.98
C SER A 195 9.99 -14.19 -14.08
N PHE A 196 10.73 -13.64 -13.10
CA PHE A 196 12.17 -13.78 -12.94
C PHE A 196 12.60 -15.25 -12.91
N ALA A 197 11.95 -16.07 -12.08
CA ALA A 197 12.27 -17.49 -11.97
C ALA A 197 12.01 -18.25 -13.29
N GLN A 198 10.97 -17.89 -14.05
CA GLN A 198 10.75 -18.51 -15.36
C GLN A 198 11.76 -18.01 -16.40
N SER A 199 12.14 -16.73 -16.39
CA SER A 199 13.19 -16.20 -17.27
C SER A 199 14.55 -16.88 -17.06
N ILE A 200 14.94 -17.20 -15.81
CA ILE A 200 16.12 -18.03 -15.56
C ILE A 200 15.99 -19.39 -16.25
N ARG A 201 14.83 -20.03 -16.14
CA ARG A 201 14.60 -21.36 -16.74
C ARG A 201 14.55 -21.31 -18.27
N THR A 202 13.97 -20.25 -18.85
CA THR A 202 13.99 -19.98 -20.29
C THR A 202 15.41 -19.97 -20.84
N LEU A 203 16.35 -19.32 -20.15
CA LEU A 203 17.75 -19.23 -20.59
C LEU A 203 18.52 -20.54 -20.45
N ARG A 204 18.23 -21.36 -19.42
CA ARG A 204 18.91 -22.65 -19.20
C ARG A 204 18.68 -23.65 -20.34
N VAL A 205 17.52 -23.60 -20.99
CA VAL A 205 17.13 -24.53 -22.06
C VAL A 205 17.14 -23.85 -23.44
N GLY A 206 17.86 -22.73 -23.57
CA GLY A 206 18.09 -22.09 -24.86
C GLY A 206 16.86 -21.42 -25.49
N GLY A 207 15.92 -20.89 -24.69
CA GLY A 207 14.75 -20.15 -25.17
C GLY A 207 13.45 -20.95 -25.17
N ASP A 208 13.18 -21.71 -24.10
CA ASP A 208 11.93 -22.45 -23.90
C ASP A 208 10.71 -21.50 -23.94
N LEU A 209 9.83 -21.71 -24.94
CA LEU A 209 8.67 -20.87 -25.23
C LEU A 209 7.57 -20.99 -24.14
N ASP A 210 7.36 -22.17 -23.53
CA ASP A 210 6.38 -22.31 -22.45
C ASP A 210 6.80 -21.50 -21.22
N ARG A 211 8.10 -21.52 -20.88
CA ARG A 211 8.62 -20.71 -19.75
C ARG A 211 8.56 -19.23 -20.05
N ASP A 212 8.82 -18.85 -21.28
CA ASP A 212 8.71 -17.47 -21.74
C ASP A 212 7.26 -16.96 -21.67
N GLN A 213 6.27 -17.76 -22.09
CA GLN A 213 4.84 -17.45 -21.92
C GLN A 213 4.45 -17.25 -20.45
N ARG A 214 4.96 -18.11 -19.55
CA ARG A 214 4.75 -17.95 -18.10
C ARG A 214 5.38 -16.66 -17.58
N ALA A 215 6.58 -16.32 -18.05
CA ALA A 215 7.24 -15.08 -17.65
C ALA A 215 6.43 -13.85 -18.07
N VAL A 216 6.03 -13.74 -19.35
CA VAL A 216 5.29 -12.58 -19.85
C VAL A 216 3.88 -12.49 -19.25
N ALA A 217 3.20 -13.61 -19.02
CA ALA A 217 1.89 -13.62 -18.36
C ALA A 217 1.98 -13.05 -16.94
N ALA A 218 3.03 -13.41 -16.20
CA ALA A 218 3.28 -12.88 -14.87
C ALA A 218 3.62 -11.37 -14.92
N VAL A 219 4.44 -10.91 -15.88
CA VAL A 219 4.71 -9.46 -16.05
C VAL A 219 3.44 -8.69 -16.35
N LYS A 220 2.61 -9.16 -17.29
CA LYS A 220 1.37 -8.47 -17.69
C LYS A 220 0.44 -8.26 -16.50
N VAL A 221 0.26 -9.28 -15.66
CA VAL A 221 -0.58 -9.16 -14.45
C VAL A 221 0.12 -8.35 -13.36
N GLY A 222 1.42 -8.54 -13.15
CA GLY A 222 2.19 -7.75 -12.19
C GLY A 222 2.15 -6.24 -12.50
N LEU A 223 2.20 -5.88 -13.78
CA LEU A 223 2.11 -4.49 -14.22
C LEU A 223 0.73 -3.87 -13.92
N TRP A 224 -0.36 -4.65 -13.97
CA TRP A 224 -1.67 -4.18 -13.52
C TRP A 224 -1.65 -3.80 -12.05
N PHE A 225 -1.06 -4.64 -11.19
CA PHE A 225 -0.90 -4.31 -9.77
C PHE A 225 0.02 -3.11 -9.55
N GLY A 226 1.10 -2.98 -10.34
CA GLY A 226 1.98 -1.81 -10.28
C GLY A 226 1.26 -0.50 -10.64
N VAL A 227 0.46 -0.50 -11.71
CA VAL A 227 -0.33 0.68 -12.11
C VAL A 227 -1.39 1.02 -11.06
N LEU A 228 -2.12 0.02 -10.55
CA LEU A 228 -3.09 0.25 -9.45
C LEU A 228 -2.40 0.75 -8.18
N GLY A 229 -1.22 0.21 -7.87
CA GLY A 229 -0.34 0.71 -6.81
C GLY A 229 -0.01 2.19 -7.01
N LEU A 230 0.46 2.59 -8.19
CA LEU A 230 0.76 4.00 -8.48
C LEU A 230 -0.46 4.92 -8.34
N LEU A 231 -1.61 4.53 -8.89
CA LEU A 231 -2.84 5.33 -8.83
C LEU A 231 -3.33 5.51 -7.38
N THR A 232 -3.40 4.42 -6.63
CA THR A 232 -3.84 4.45 -5.23
C THR A 232 -2.83 5.16 -4.33
N GLY A 233 -1.53 5.01 -4.59
CA GLY A 233 -0.47 5.72 -3.89
C GLY A 233 -0.49 7.22 -4.15
N SER A 234 -0.71 7.64 -5.40
CA SER A 234 -0.84 9.05 -5.80
C SER A 234 -2.05 9.72 -5.15
N LEU A 235 -3.19 9.01 -5.10
CA LEU A 235 -4.37 9.48 -4.35
C LEU A 235 -4.04 9.63 -2.86
N TRP A 236 -3.37 8.65 -2.25
CA TRP A 236 -3.02 8.72 -0.84
C TRP A 236 -2.02 9.85 -0.54
N ALA A 237 -1.04 10.08 -1.43
CA ALA A 237 -0.10 11.19 -1.37
C ALA A 237 -0.81 12.55 -1.37
N ARG A 238 -1.84 12.75 -2.22
CA ARG A 238 -2.61 14.00 -2.29
C ARG A 238 -3.22 14.39 -0.95
N PHE A 239 -3.71 13.41 -0.19
CA PHE A 239 -4.34 13.67 1.11
C PHE A 239 -3.37 13.68 2.29
N THR A 240 -2.20 13.07 2.14
CA THR A 240 -1.19 13.01 3.21
C THR A 240 -0.22 14.18 3.13
N TRP A 241 0.21 14.54 1.93
CA TRP A 241 1.26 15.54 1.67
C TRP A 241 0.78 16.73 0.85
N GLY A 242 -0.51 16.77 0.48
CA GLY A 242 -1.07 17.87 -0.29
C GLY A 242 -0.73 17.86 -1.79
N ALA A 243 0.00 16.87 -2.30
CA ALA A 243 0.37 16.76 -3.71
C ALA A 243 0.15 15.35 -4.25
N TRP A 244 -0.28 15.23 -5.52
CA TRP A 244 -0.48 13.94 -6.20
C TRP A 244 0.81 13.15 -6.35
N TRP A 245 1.95 13.84 -6.34
CA TRP A 245 3.28 13.27 -6.40
C TRP A 245 4.23 14.19 -5.65
N VAL A 246 5.14 13.60 -4.89
CA VAL A 246 6.21 14.32 -4.18
C VAL A 246 7.54 13.72 -4.61
N ASP A 247 8.62 14.48 -4.47
CA ASP A 247 9.97 13.99 -4.76
C ASP A 247 10.43 13.06 -3.64
N ASP A 248 9.97 11.82 -3.69
CA ASP A 248 10.30 10.77 -2.74
C ASP A 248 10.93 9.57 -3.49
N PRO A 249 12.04 9.01 -2.98
CA PRO A 249 12.81 7.96 -3.65
C PRO A 249 11.99 6.68 -3.87
N GLN A 250 11.05 6.34 -2.99
CA GLN A 250 10.23 5.14 -3.11
C GLN A 250 9.09 5.35 -4.11
N LEU A 251 8.46 6.53 -4.13
CA LEU A 251 7.47 6.92 -5.14
C LEU A 251 8.09 6.89 -6.54
N ASN A 252 9.21 7.60 -6.71
CA ASN A 252 9.95 7.66 -7.97
C ASN A 252 10.45 6.27 -8.39
N GLY A 253 10.99 5.48 -7.45
CA GLY A 253 11.43 4.11 -7.70
C GLY A 253 10.30 3.18 -8.17
N ALA A 254 9.09 3.33 -7.61
CA ALA A 254 7.90 2.62 -8.05
C ALA A 254 7.49 2.98 -9.48
N PHE A 255 7.50 4.27 -9.81
CA PHE A 255 7.19 4.74 -11.17
C PHE A 255 8.21 4.22 -12.19
N VAL A 256 9.51 4.37 -11.91
CA VAL A 256 10.58 3.84 -12.78
C VAL A 256 10.46 2.34 -12.96
N THR A 257 10.13 1.60 -11.90
CA THR A 257 9.90 0.14 -11.98
C THR A 257 8.79 -0.21 -12.98
N VAL A 258 7.64 0.48 -12.90
CA VAL A 258 6.53 0.28 -13.84
C VAL A 258 6.95 0.62 -15.28
N MET A 259 7.72 1.69 -15.47
CA MET A 259 8.25 2.06 -16.79
C MET A 259 9.23 1.03 -17.36
N VAL A 260 10.11 0.46 -16.54
CA VAL A 260 11.03 -0.61 -16.93
C VAL A 260 10.24 -1.84 -17.41
N TYR A 261 9.20 -2.25 -16.70
CA TYR A 261 8.37 -3.37 -17.13
C TYR A 261 7.45 -3.05 -18.31
N ALA A 262 7.08 -1.78 -18.52
CA ALA A 262 6.46 -1.35 -19.78
C ALA A 262 7.47 -1.47 -20.94
N GLY A 263 8.71 -1.05 -20.74
CA GLY A 263 9.83 -1.22 -21.69
C GLY A 263 10.08 -2.68 -22.05
N TYR A 264 9.99 -3.60 -21.07
CA TYR A 264 10.04 -5.05 -21.31
C TYR A 264 8.98 -5.50 -22.34
N LEU A 265 7.73 -5.04 -22.19
CA LEU A 265 6.65 -5.42 -23.11
C LEU A 265 6.83 -4.80 -24.50
N VAL A 266 7.33 -3.57 -24.58
CA VAL A 266 7.65 -2.90 -25.86
C VAL A 266 8.77 -3.63 -26.60
N LEU A 267 9.89 -3.92 -25.92
CA LEU A 267 11.02 -4.67 -26.48
C LEU A 267 10.56 -6.04 -26.99
N ARG A 268 9.78 -6.76 -26.17
CA ARG A 268 9.24 -8.07 -26.56
C ARG A 268 8.38 -7.97 -27.81
N GLY A 269 7.56 -6.93 -27.93
CA GLY A 269 6.64 -6.71 -29.05
C GLY A 269 7.34 -6.38 -30.37
N SER A 270 8.58 -5.88 -30.34
CA SER A 270 9.33 -5.54 -31.56
C SER A 270 10.09 -6.72 -32.18
N ILE A 271 10.19 -7.87 -31.49
CA ILE A 271 10.96 -9.02 -31.95
C ILE A 271 10.02 -10.08 -32.56
N GLN A 272 10.22 -10.36 -33.84
CA GLN A 272 9.41 -11.34 -34.59
C GLN A 272 9.84 -12.78 -34.32
N ASP A 273 11.15 -13.07 -34.35
CA ASP A 273 11.68 -14.41 -34.09
C ASP A 273 11.38 -14.84 -32.65
N ALA A 274 10.63 -15.93 -32.48
CA ALA A 274 10.13 -16.36 -31.19
C ALA A 274 11.23 -16.77 -30.21
N LYS A 275 12.28 -17.45 -30.69
CA LYS A 275 13.40 -17.90 -29.83
C LYS A 275 14.27 -16.73 -29.41
N LEU A 276 14.56 -15.80 -30.32
CA LEU A 276 15.28 -14.57 -30.04
C LEU A 276 14.49 -13.70 -29.06
N ARG A 277 13.19 -13.51 -29.31
CA ARG A 277 12.27 -12.77 -28.42
C ARG A 277 12.30 -13.35 -27.02
N SER A 278 12.18 -14.67 -26.90
CA SER A 278 12.21 -15.40 -25.63
C SER A 278 13.51 -15.15 -24.86
N ARG A 279 14.67 -15.28 -25.51
CA ARG A 279 15.98 -15.04 -24.89
C ARG A 279 16.19 -13.59 -24.47
N LEU A 280 15.94 -12.62 -25.37
CA LEU A 280 16.14 -11.20 -25.09
C LEU A 280 15.17 -10.69 -24.01
N SER A 281 13.90 -11.13 -24.08
CA SER A 281 12.92 -10.84 -23.03
C SER A 281 13.41 -11.39 -21.68
N ALA A 282 13.85 -12.65 -21.64
CA ALA A 282 14.32 -13.26 -20.40
C ALA A 282 15.48 -12.47 -19.78
N VAL A 283 16.50 -12.08 -20.56
CA VAL A 283 17.63 -11.27 -20.06
C VAL A 283 17.15 -9.91 -19.53
N TYR A 284 16.30 -9.20 -20.29
CA TYR A 284 15.74 -7.92 -19.85
C TYR A 284 14.99 -8.07 -18.53
N ASN A 285 14.19 -9.12 -18.39
CA ASN A 285 13.40 -9.36 -17.19
C ASN A 285 14.26 -9.65 -15.96
N LEU A 286 15.40 -10.34 -16.12
CA LEU A 286 16.36 -10.53 -15.03
C LEU A 286 16.89 -9.18 -14.54
N PHE A 287 17.29 -8.30 -15.47
CA PHE A 287 17.73 -6.95 -15.13
C PHE A 287 16.61 -6.12 -14.48
N GLY A 288 15.40 -6.16 -15.05
CA GLY A 288 14.24 -5.45 -14.54
C GLY A 288 13.86 -5.84 -13.12
N PHE A 289 13.94 -7.14 -12.79
CA PHE A 289 13.67 -7.61 -11.43
C PHE A 289 14.73 -7.15 -10.43
N CYS A 290 16.02 -7.22 -10.80
CA CYS A 290 17.09 -6.68 -9.97
C CYS A 290 16.89 -5.18 -9.72
N LEU A 291 16.54 -4.42 -10.77
CA LEU A 291 16.27 -3.00 -10.66
C LEU A 291 15.06 -2.71 -9.78
N LEU A 292 13.98 -3.49 -9.89
CA LEU A 292 12.81 -3.42 -9.00
C LEU A 292 13.21 -3.59 -7.53
N VAL A 293 14.05 -4.59 -7.21
CA VAL A 293 14.55 -4.82 -5.85
C VAL A 293 15.39 -3.63 -5.37
N VAL A 294 16.29 -3.12 -6.22
CA VAL A 294 17.13 -1.97 -5.87
C VAL A 294 16.27 -0.73 -5.61
N LEU A 295 15.35 -0.39 -6.51
CA LEU A 295 14.55 0.83 -6.43
C LEU A 295 13.55 0.83 -5.28
N LEU A 296 12.91 -0.31 -5.00
CA LEU A 296 11.85 -0.39 -3.98
C LEU A 296 12.31 -0.87 -2.62
N MET A 297 13.40 -1.63 -2.56
CA MET A 297 13.90 -2.19 -1.29
C MET A 297 15.23 -1.57 -0.88
N VAL A 298 16.18 -1.39 -1.77
CA VAL A 298 17.53 -0.93 -1.38
C VAL A 298 17.55 0.58 -1.23
N LEU A 299 17.25 1.33 -2.30
CA LEU A 299 17.39 2.79 -2.36
C LEU A 299 16.65 3.55 -1.24
N PRO A 300 15.38 3.24 -0.90
CA PRO A 300 14.64 3.97 0.14
C PRO A 300 15.17 3.74 1.56
N ARG A 301 16.09 2.80 1.76
CA ARG A 301 16.74 2.57 3.07
C ARG A 301 18.01 3.40 3.26
N PHE A 302 18.54 3.98 2.18
CA PHE A 302 19.74 4.83 2.19
C PHE A 302 19.43 6.30 1.91
N THR A 303 18.15 6.67 1.87
CA THR A 303 17.67 8.01 1.55
C THR A 303 16.58 8.41 2.53
N GLU A 304 16.42 9.71 2.76
CA GLU A 304 15.26 10.21 3.51
C GLU A 304 14.00 9.98 2.67
N SER A 305 12.97 9.43 3.30
CA SER A 305 11.72 9.10 2.62
C SER A 305 10.54 9.51 3.49
N LEU A 306 9.53 10.10 2.85
CA LEU A 306 8.26 10.44 3.48
C LEU A 306 7.41 9.20 3.73
N HIS A 307 7.76 8.07 3.12
CA HIS A 307 7.07 6.82 3.37
C HIS A 307 7.24 6.38 4.82
N PRO A 308 6.13 6.06 5.49
CA PRO A 308 6.15 5.46 6.81
C PRO A 308 7.09 4.25 6.97
N GLY A 309 7.88 4.22 8.06
CA GLY A 309 8.78 3.10 8.38
C GLY A 309 10.17 3.16 7.71
N LYS A 310 10.53 4.28 7.08
CA LYS A 310 11.85 4.52 6.45
C LYS A 310 12.56 5.72 7.11
N GLY A 311 13.90 5.71 7.13
CA GLY A 311 14.70 6.87 7.53
C GLY A 311 14.50 7.38 8.97
N GLY A 312 14.08 6.53 9.91
CA GLY A 312 13.77 6.96 11.28
C GLY A 312 12.38 7.58 11.46
N ASN A 313 11.55 7.63 10.41
CA ASN A 313 10.12 7.90 10.51
C ASN A 313 9.42 6.65 11.08
N PRO A 314 8.93 6.69 12.34
CA PRO A 314 8.47 5.50 13.06
C PRO A 314 7.15 4.94 12.51
N ALA A 315 6.61 5.47 11.42
CA ALA A 315 5.24 5.19 11.08
C ALA A 315 4.94 3.72 10.72
N PHE A 316 5.93 2.83 10.46
CA PHE A 316 5.72 1.36 10.45
C PHE A 316 7.00 0.56 10.76
N SER A 317 7.55 0.64 11.99
CA SER A 317 8.59 -0.32 12.39
C SER A 317 8.02 -1.76 12.42
N SER A 318 8.87 -2.79 12.29
CA SER A 318 8.38 -4.18 12.44
C SER A 318 7.84 -4.47 13.85
N TYR A 319 8.11 -3.58 14.81
CA TYR A 319 7.61 -3.61 16.18
C TYR A 319 6.30 -2.83 16.37
N ASP A 320 5.94 -1.86 15.50
CA ASP A 320 4.81 -0.92 15.67
C ASP A 320 3.54 -1.20 14.85
N LEU A 321 3.48 -2.33 14.14
CA LEU A 321 2.16 -2.79 13.69
C LEU A 321 1.40 -3.29 14.91
N ASP A 322 0.50 -2.47 15.43
CA ASP A 322 -0.50 -2.88 16.39
C ASP A 322 -1.12 -4.22 15.94
N SER A 323 -1.32 -5.11 16.89
CA SER A 323 -2.03 -6.39 16.72
C SER A 323 -3.28 -6.26 15.84
N ALA A 324 -4.00 -5.14 15.96
CA ALA A 324 -5.21 -4.86 15.18
C ALA A 324 -4.95 -4.65 13.68
N LEU A 325 -3.91 -3.87 13.32
CA LEU A 325 -3.54 -3.68 11.91
C LEU A 325 -3.07 -4.98 11.28
N ARG A 326 -2.31 -5.80 12.02
CA ARG A 326 -1.84 -7.11 11.52
C ARG A 326 -3.01 -8.05 11.21
N ALA A 327 -4.05 -8.02 12.03
CA ALA A 327 -5.25 -8.84 11.84
C ALA A 327 -5.92 -8.57 10.50
N ALA A 328 -5.94 -7.33 10.01
CA ALA A 328 -6.48 -7.01 8.68
C ALA A 328 -5.44 -7.14 7.55
N PHE A 329 -4.18 -6.78 7.83
CA PHE A 329 -3.12 -6.67 6.83
C PHE A 329 -2.66 -8.02 6.26
N TYR A 330 -2.40 -9.03 7.10
CA TYR A 330 -1.91 -10.31 6.59
C TYR A 330 -2.96 -11.09 5.79
N PRO A 331 -4.24 -11.15 6.21
CA PRO A 331 -5.32 -11.65 5.36
C PRO A 331 -5.40 -10.91 4.03
N ALA A 332 -5.18 -9.59 4.02
CA ALA A 332 -5.15 -8.81 2.79
C ALA A 332 -4.01 -9.29 1.88
N VAL A 333 -2.77 -9.37 2.38
CA VAL A 333 -1.61 -9.85 1.60
C VAL A 333 -1.89 -11.21 0.98
N LEU A 334 -2.41 -12.16 1.76
CA LEU A 334 -2.72 -13.49 1.26
C LEU A 334 -3.86 -13.48 0.23
N GLY A 335 -4.95 -12.75 0.50
CA GLY A 335 -6.08 -12.62 -0.41
C GLY A 335 -5.68 -12.01 -1.76
N TRP A 336 -4.88 -10.94 -1.73
CA TRP A 336 -4.35 -10.28 -2.92
C TRP A 336 -3.40 -11.17 -3.72
N MET A 337 -2.52 -11.94 -3.06
CA MET A 337 -1.65 -12.90 -3.74
C MET A 337 -2.43 -14.05 -4.39
N ILE A 338 -3.47 -14.56 -3.72
CA ILE A 338 -4.36 -15.59 -4.30
C ILE A 338 -5.09 -15.03 -5.52
N LEU A 339 -5.61 -13.81 -5.43
CA LEU A 339 -6.24 -13.13 -6.56
C LEU A 339 -5.26 -12.91 -7.72
N GLY A 340 -4.06 -12.39 -7.43
CA GLY A 340 -3.03 -12.14 -8.44
C GLY A 340 -2.54 -13.41 -9.12
N THR A 341 -2.38 -14.51 -8.39
CA THR A 341 -2.01 -15.80 -8.98
C THR A 341 -3.15 -16.40 -9.81
N TRP A 342 -4.40 -16.16 -9.43
CA TRP A 342 -5.56 -16.52 -10.25
C TRP A 342 -5.61 -15.71 -11.55
N MET A 343 -5.44 -14.39 -11.48
CA MET A 343 -5.33 -13.52 -12.66
C MET A 343 -4.18 -13.95 -13.57
N TYR A 344 -3.03 -14.30 -13.00
CA TYR A 344 -1.88 -14.85 -13.73
C TYR A 344 -2.23 -16.13 -14.50
N ARG A 345 -2.96 -17.07 -13.89
CA ARG A 345 -3.38 -18.31 -14.59
C ARG A 345 -4.29 -18.03 -15.77
N LEU A 346 -5.21 -17.07 -15.63
CA LEU A 346 -6.08 -16.63 -16.73
C LEU A 346 -5.27 -15.97 -17.84
N GLN A 347 -4.32 -15.09 -17.49
CA GLN A 347 -3.44 -14.46 -18.47
C GLN A 347 -2.55 -15.48 -19.18
N LEU A 348 -2.00 -16.46 -18.46
CA LEU A 348 -1.20 -17.53 -19.05
C LEU A 348 -1.98 -18.32 -20.08
N ARG A 349 -3.25 -18.65 -19.78
CA ARG A 349 -4.14 -19.31 -20.74
C ARG A 349 -4.32 -18.47 -22.01
N ILE A 350 -4.50 -17.16 -21.87
CA ILE A 350 -4.60 -16.25 -23.01
C ILE A 350 -3.32 -16.30 -23.87
N GLU A 351 -2.13 -16.26 -23.26
CA GLU A 351 -0.87 -16.34 -24.01
C GLU A 351 -0.72 -17.69 -24.72
N GLN A 352 -1.04 -18.79 -24.04
CA GLN A 352 -0.95 -20.15 -24.61
C GLN A 352 -1.95 -20.38 -25.75
N THR A 353 -3.18 -19.91 -25.61
CA THR A 353 -4.20 -20.05 -26.67
C THR A 353 -3.83 -19.19 -27.88
N ARG A 354 -3.30 -17.98 -27.68
CA ARG A 354 -2.82 -17.14 -28.79
C ARG A 354 -1.71 -17.80 -29.59
N GLU A 355 -0.77 -18.46 -28.91
CA GLU A 355 0.32 -19.16 -29.60
C GLU A 355 -0.19 -20.37 -30.38
N ARG A 356 -1.08 -21.19 -29.78
CA ARG A 356 -1.72 -22.31 -30.49
C ARG A 356 -2.48 -21.88 -31.74
N ILE A 357 -3.24 -20.78 -31.65
CA ILE A 357 -3.96 -20.22 -32.81
C ILE A 357 -2.97 -19.74 -33.87
N ALA A 358 -1.91 -19.05 -33.48
CA ALA A 358 -0.89 -18.57 -34.41
C ALA A 358 -0.17 -19.74 -35.12
N GLU A 359 0.18 -20.81 -34.39
CA GLU A 359 0.76 -22.02 -34.97
C GLU A 359 -0.21 -22.69 -35.95
N ALA A 360 -1.48 -22.87 -35.57
CA ALA A 360 -2.50 -23.45 -36.45
C ALA A 360 -2.73 -22.62 -37.72
N GLN A 361 -2.70 -21.29 -37.61
CA GLN A 361 -2.78 -20.38 -38.76
C GLN A 361 -1.57 -20.50 -39.67
N LEU A 362 -0.36 -20.59 -39.12
CA LEU A 362 0.87 -20.79 -39.90
C LEU A 362 0.83 -22.13 -40.65
N THR A 363 0.39 -23.21 -40.01
CA THR A 363 0.19 -24.51 -40.67
C THR A 363 -0.82 -24.41 -41.81
N ARG A 364 -1.90 -23.63 -41.65
CA ARG A 364 -2.92 -23.39 -42.69
C ARG A 364 -2.43 -22.50 -43.84
N THR A 365 -1.56 -21.53 -43.55
CA THR A 365 -1.07 -20.52 -44.51
C THR A 365 0.10 -21.02 -45.39
N ASN A 366 0.62 -22.22 -45.14
CA ASN A 366 1.48 -22.93 -46.10
C ASN A 366 0.70 -23.46 -47.35
N MET A 367 -0.59 -23.12 -47.49
CA MET A 367 -1.26 -22.93 -48.79
C MET A 367 -1.35 -21.42 -49.09
N PRO A 368 -1.11 -20.96 -50.34
CA PRO A 368 -0.91 -19.53 -50.59
C PRO A 368 -2.24 -18.79 -50.46
N LEU A 369 -2.35 -17.84 -49.52
CA LEU A 369 -2.48 -16.39 -49.80
C LEU A 369 -2.76 -15.54 -48.53
N ALA A 370 -2.05 -14.39 -48.49
CA ALA A 370 -2.46 -13.04 -48.10
C ALA A 370 -2.99 -12.72 -46.67
N LEU A 371 -2.11 -12.01 -45.96
CA LEU A 371 -2.30 -11.08 -44.83
C LEU A 371 -3.57 -10.22 -44.81
N LEU A 372 -4.05 -9.95 -43.60
CA LEU A 372 -4.68 -8.67 -43.22
C LEU A 372 -4.32 -8.30 -41.78
N PHE A 373 -3.56 -7.20 -41.63
CA PHE A 373 -3.27 -6.56 -40.34
C PHE A 373 -4.45 -5.69 -39.90
N VAL A 374 -4.77 -5.70 -38.60
CA VAL A 374 -5.69 -4.73 -37.98
C VAL A 374 -4.98 -4.10 -36.77
N THR A 375 -4.91 -2.76 -36.75
CA THR A 375 -4.49 -1.94 -35.62
C THR A 375 -5.69 -1.50 -34.77
N PRO A 376 -5.52 -1.17 -33.48
CA PRO A 376 -6.62 -0.71 -32.63
C PRO A 376 -6.76 0.82 -32.60
N ALA A 377 -8.00 1.29 -32.50
CA ALA A 377 -8.37 2.69 -32.28
C ALA A 377 -8.40 3.07 -30.78
N SER A 378 -8.25 4.37 -30.54
CA SER A 378 -7.96 5.07 -29.29
C SER A 378 -9.20 5.70 -28.60
N THR A 379 -8.92 6.48 -27.53
CA THR A 379 -9.74 7.45 -26.76
C THR A 379 -10.47 6.90 -25.51
N SER A 380 -10.68 7.62 -24.41
CA SER A 380 -10.12 8.86 -23.81
C SER A 380 -10.62 8.95 -22.35
N SER A 381 -9.98 9.84 -21.60
CA SER A 381 -10.17 10.30 -20.21
C SER A 381 -11.57 10.31 -19.58
N LEU A 382 -11.63 10.03 -18.26
CA LEU A 382 -12.57 10.66 -17.34
C LEU A 382 -11.84 11.03 -16.03
N GLU A 383 -11.85 12.33 -15.72
CA GLU A 383 -11.38 12.91 -14.46
C GLU A 383 -12.55 13.24 -13.53
N SER A 384 -12.20 13.21 -12.24
CA SER A 384 -12.78 13.91 -11.10
C SER A 384 -14.14 13.44 -10.57
N VAL A 385 -14.09 12.76 -9.43
CA VAL A 385 -15.06 12.98 -8.34
C VAL A 385 -14.33 12.81 -7.00
N PHE A 386 -14.74 13.60 -6.02
CA PHE A 386 -14.53 13.49 -4.56
C PHE A 386 -13.50 14.42 -3.92
N MET A 387 -14.01 15.54 -3.40
CA MET A 387 -13.53 16.22 -2.20
C MET A 387 -14.75 16.52 -1.33
N ALA A 388 -14.83 15.91 -0.14
CA ALA A 388 -15.67 16.35 0.97
C ALA A 388 -15.09 15.79 2.28
N SER A 389 -15.04 16.66 3.29
CA SER A 389 -14.36 16.58 4.60
C SER A 389 -14.26 15.21 5.30
N GLY A 390 -13.08 14.97 5.87
CA GLY A 390 -12.65 13.75 6.57
C GLY A 390 -11.50 13.07 5.79
N LYS A 391 -10.62 12.29 6.43
CA LYS A 391 -9.61 11.47 5.70
C LYS A 391 -10.18 10.10 5.25
N MET A 392 -11.45 9.80 5.56
CA MET A 392 -12.20 8.63 5.06
C MET A 392 -12.51 8.61 3.54
N PRO A 393 -12.78 9.73 2.85
CA PRO A 393 -12.97 9.78 1.39
C PRO A 393 -11.77 9.22 0.61
N VAL A 394 -10.56 9.28 1.18
CA VAL A 394 -9.35 8.71 0.60
C VAL A 394 -9.46 7.19 0.52
N VAL A 395 -9.91 6.58 1.62
CA VAL A 395 -10.07 5.12 1.73
C VAL A 395 -11.14 4.63 0.76
N VAL A 396 -12.24 5.37 0.67
CA VAL A 396 -13.30 5.11 -0.32
C VAL A 396 -12.77 5.29 -1.75
N GLY A 397 -12.04 6.36 -2.04
CA GLY A 397 -11.46 6.62 -3.36
C GLY A 397 -10.46 5.54 -3.78
N VAL A 398 -9.60 5.08 -2.86
CA VAL A 398 -8.69 3.95 -3.09
C VAL A 398 -9.48 2.68 -3.42
N ALA A 399 -10.53 2.36 -2.66
CA ALA A 399 -11.39 1.21 -2.93
C ALA A 399 -12.08 1.32 -4.30
N VAL A 400 -12.57 2.50 -4.68
CA VAL A 400 -13.19 2.73 -6.01
C VAL A 400 -12.19 2.50 -7.14
N ILE A 401 -10.98 3.04 -7.05
CA ILE A 401 -9.92 2.82 -8.05
C ILE A 401 -9.62 1.33 -8.20
N ILE A 402 -9.51 0.62 -7.08
CA ILE A 402 -9.28 -0.82 -7.05
C ILE A 402 -10.40 -1.57 -7.77
N LEU A 403 -11.65 -1.34 -7.39
CA LEU A 403 -12.81 -2.05 -7.93
C LEU A 403 -12.99 -1.76 -9.43
N ALA A 404 -12.82 -0.50 -9.83
CA ALA A 404 -12.86 -0.09 -11.24
C ALA A 404 -11.73 -0.75 -12.05
N GLY A 405 -10.51 -0.79 -11.50
CA GLY A 405 -9.36 -1.43 -12.12
C GLY A 405 -9.55 -2.94 -12.31
N LEU A 406 -9.99 -3.64 -11.27
CA LEU A 406 -10.30 -5.08 -11.34
C LEU A 406 -11.47 -5.35 -12.30
N GLY A 407 -12.50 -4.50 -12.30
CA GLY A 407 -13.63 -4.59 -13.22
C GLY A 407 -13.20 -4.43 -14.68
N LEU A 408 -12.38 -3.42 -14.99
CA LEU A 408 -11.83 -3.19 -16.32
C LEU A 408 -10.96 -4.36 -16.78
N TRP A 409 -10.08 -4.85 -15.90
CA TRP A 409 -9.26 -6.03 -16.19
C TRP A 409 -10.13 -7.25 -16.50
N TRP A 410 -11.17 -7.48 -15.71
CA TRP A 410 -12.11 -8.60 -15.90
C TRP A 410 -12.83 -8.51 -17.23
N VAL A 411 -13.44 -7.36 -17.55
CA VAL A 411 -14.18 -7.16 -18.81
C VAL A 411 -13.26 -7.40 -20.01
N ARG A 412 -12.05 -6.85 -20.00
CA ARG A 412 -11.05 -7.05 -21.06
C ARG A 412 -10.68 -8.52 -21.20
N THR A 413 -10.42 -9.19 -20.08
CA THR A 413 -9.98 -10.59 -20.04
C THR A 413 -11.09 -11.53 -20.52
N ALA A 414 -12.32 -11.35 -20.04
CA ALA A 414 -13.48 -12.15 -20.43
C ALA A 414 -13.76 -12.02 -21.93
N ARG A 415 -13.76 -10.81 -22.48
CA ARG A 415 -13.91 -10.56 -23.93
C ARG A 415 -12.79 -11.23 -24.74
N THR A 416 -11.55 -11.15 -24.25
CA THR A 416 -10.40 -11.78 -24.92
C THR A 416 -10.53 -13.30 -24.93
N LEU A 417 -10.89 -13.91 -23.80
CA LEU A 417 -11.08 -15.35 -23.70
C LEU A 417 -12.24 -15.83 -24.58
N GLN A 418 -13.35 -15.10 -24.62
CA GLN A 418 -14.48 -15.42 -25.48
C GLN A 418 -14.07 -15.39 -26.97
N ARG A 419 -13.43 -14.29 -27.40
CA ARG A 419 -12.94 -14.16 -28.78
C ARG A 419 -11.97 -15.29 -29.17
N LEU A 420 -11.02 -15.61 -28.29
CA LEU A 420 -10.07 -16.70 -28.54
C LEU A 420 -10.76 -18.06 -28.62
N SER A 421 -11.79 -18.30 -27.80
CA SER A 421 -12.57 -19.53 -27.87
C SER A 421 -13.36 -19.63 -29.18
N GLU A 422 -13.91 -18.52 -29.68
CA GLU A 422 -14.60 -18.46 -30.97
C GLU A 422 -13.60 -18.72 -32.12
N GLU A 423 -12.43 -18.07 -32.10
CA GLU A 423 -11.35 -18.30 -33.07
C GLU A 423 -10.87 -19.76 -33.05
N GLU A 424 -10.66 -20.37 -31.88
CA GLU A 424 -10.26 -21.77 -31.74
C GLU A 424 -11.34 -22.74 -32.25
N ASN A 425 -12.62 -22.47 -31.94
CA ASN A 425 -13.74 -23.28 -32.43
C ASN A 425 -13.91 -23.21 -33.95
N THR A 426 -13.72 -22.02 -34.56
CA THR A 426 -13.79 -21.89 -36.03
C THR A 426 -12.67 -22.67 -36.73
N LEU A 427 -11.46 -22.67 -36.17
CA LEU A 427 -10.33 -23.45 -36.69
C LEU A 427 -10.59 -24.96 -36.59
N ASN A 428 -11.11 -25.43 -35.46
CA ASN A 428 -11.41 -26.85 -35.25
C ASN A 428 -12.64 -27.33 -36.05
N GLY A 429 -13.66 -26.48 -36.19
CA GLY A 429 -14.88 -26.79 -36.95
C GLY A 429 -14.63 -26.96 -38.44
N THR A 430 -13.66 -26.25 -39.01
CA THR A 430 -13.23 -26.45 -40.42
C THR A 430 -12.44 -27.74 -40.66
N HIS A 431 -12.11 -28.51 -39.62
CA HIS A 431 -11.36 -29.77 -39.74
C HIS A 431 -12.27 -31.01 -39.85
N ASN A 432 -13.57 -30.86 -39.56
CA ASN A 432 -14.57 -31.93 -39.53
C ASN A 432 -15.64 -31.82 -40.64
N ALA A 433 -15.46 -30.90 -41.58
CA ALA A 433 -16.26 -30.73 -42.80
C ALA A 433 -15.31 -30.87 -44.00
#